data_AF-A0A935VU63-F1
#
_entry.id   AF-A0A935VU63-F1
#
_cell.length_a   1.000
_cell.length_b   1.000
_cell.length_c   1.000
_cell.angle_alpha   90.00
_cell.angle_beta   90.00
_cell.angle_gamma   90.00
#
_symmetry.space_group_name_H-M   'P 1'
#
loop_
_entity.id
_entity.type
_entity.pdbx_description
1 polymer ?
#
loop_
_entity_poly.entity_id
_entity_poly.type
_entity_poly.pdbx_seq_one_letter_code
_entity_poly.pdbx_strand_id
1 'polypeptide(L)'
;MTYTEKDKSKAMAIVHVFETSRPFGEYAACVVLDDGAGISYGINQFTHRSGSLAAVVDKYLKAKGVVGAAVMLENLALLRSTSAAAVAKLSANTVLKKALRAAAVTSEMKRAQEQTAFELYLRPALVICERYGFTEPLSLAVIYDSVVHGSFFRVARGVDVGPRNEREWITAYVRRRDAWFASYPRLAKTRYRTRFFLGQIAIANWALNTPFAVNGVRLTGQMFEHQAAARGRRGEDEKGSRGAEELSTATVFPGAETSAIPAAPIVENVLTTATEKFDAVESVVTGVTRRADSVRSMWATVGGSIGQAVWAVFGFFAGLPREVWITVAVIAGCLMIFYLYRQIVLGKIRETAGRSSP
;
A
#
# COMPACT_ATOMS: atom_id res chain seq x y z
N MET A 1 4.73 26.96 -10.51
CA MET A 1 5.77 26.17 -9.78
C MET A 1 5.34 24.72 -9.78
N THR A 2 6.29 23.80 -9.93
CA THR A 2 6.01 22.36 -10.06
C THR A 2 6.49 21.62 -8.82
N TYR A 3 5.68 20.70 -8.29
CA TYR A 3 6.05 19.84 -7.15
C TYR A 3 7.36 19.09 -7.41
N THR A 4 8.24 19.08 -6.40
CA THR A 4 9.50 18.33 -6.48
C THR A 4 9.26 16.83 -6.40
N GLU A 5 10.25 16.01 -6.79
CA GLU A 5 10.19 14.55 -6.61
C GLU A 5 10.07 14.15 -5.13
N LYS A 6 10.60 14.98 -4.23
CA LYS A 6 10.47 14.78 -2.78
C LYS A 6 9.02 15.00 -2.33
N ASP A 7 8.34 16.01 -2.85
CA ASP A 7 6.93 16.28 -2.52
C ASP A 7 6.02 15.17 -3.02
N LYS A 8 6.23 14.71 -4.26
CA LYS A 8 5.55 13.55 -4.84
C LYS A 8 5.78 12.30 -3.98
N SER A 9 7.01 12.04 -3.56
CA SER A 9 7.37 10.90 -2.72
C SER A 9 6.70 10.95 -1.34
N LYS A 10 6.60 12.13 -0.72
CA LYS A 10 5.87 12.32 0.54
C LYS A 10 4.37 12.02 0.36
N ALA A 11 3.75 12.57 -0.68
CA ALA A 11 2.33 12.33 -0.97
C ALA A 11 2.05 10.83 -1.22
N MET A 12 2.91 10.16 -1.99
CA MET A 12 2.81 8.71 -2.22
C MET A 12 2.95 7.90 -0.92
N ALA A 13 3.95 8.21 -0.10
CA ALA A 13 4.18 7.49 1.15
C ALA A 13 3.01 7.63 2.13
N ILE A 14 2.39 8.82 2.23
CA ILE A 14 1.19 9.02 3.05
C ILE A 14 0.06 8.08 2.61
N VAL A 15 -0.25 8.05 1.31
CA VAL A 15 -1.32 7.21 0.78
C VAL A 15 -0.99 5.72 0.93
N HIS A 16 0.25 5.29 0.66
CA HIS A 16 0.65 3.91 0.88
C HIS A 16 0.47 3.47 2.33
N VAL A 17 0.79 4.34 3.30
CA VAL A 17 0.54 4.05 4.72
C VAL A 17 -0.95 3.92 5.01
N PHE A 18 -1.81 4.71 4.37
CA PHE A 18 -3.26 4.53 4.51
C PHE A 18 -3.73 3.18 3.95
N GLU A 19 -3.22 2.76 2.80
CA GLU A 19 -3.65 1.50 2.15
C GLU A 19 -3.07 0.25 2.82
N THR A 20 -1.80 0.31 3.24
CA THR A 20 -1.03 -0.90 3.58
C THR A 20 -0.27 -0.80 4.91
N SER A 21 -0.36 0.34 5.60
CA SER A 21 0.47 0.66 6.79
C SER A 21 1.98 0.59 6.52
N ARG A 22 2.40 0.63 5.25
CA ARG A 22 3.80 0.66 4.81
C ARG A 22 4.01 1.86 3.90
N PRO A 23 5.10 2.63 4.07
CA PRO A 23 5.36 3.83 3.27
C PRO A 23 5.83 3.52 1.85
N PHE A 24 6.44 2.36 1.66
CA PHE A 24 6.97 1.91 0.38
C PHE A 24 6.29 0.57 0.07
N GLY A 25 5.51 0.53 -1.02
CA GLY A 25 4.69 -0.61 -1.38
C GLY A 25 5.51 -1.88 -1.67
N GLU A 26 4.83 -3.02 -1.65
CA GLU A 26 5.44 -4.33 -1.90
C GLU A 26 5.24 -4.75 -3.36
N TYR A 27 6.29 -4.65 -4.18
CA TYR A 27 6.23 -4.94 -5.62
C TYR A 27 5.78 -6.37 -5.93
N ALA A 28 6.07 -7.33 -5.04
CA ALA A 28 5.74 -8.74 -5.21
C ALA A 28 4.38 -9.11 -4.60
N ALA A 29 3.67 -8.19 -3.94
CA ALA A 29 2.35 -8.47 -3.39
C ALA A 29 1.44 -8.99 -4.51
N CYS A 30 0.81 -10.14 -4.32
CA CYS A 30 -0.05 -10.74 -5.32
C CYS A 30 -1.07 -11.60 -4.58
N VAL A 31 -2.32 -11.15 -4.54
CA VAL A 31 -3.40 -11.78 -3.78
C VAL A 31 -4.68 -11.81 -4.61
N VAL A 32 -5.61 -12.66 -4.23
CA VAL A 32 -6.98 -12.65 -4.74
C VAL A 32 -7.88 -12.47 -3.53
N LEU A 33 -8.69 -11.40 -3.54
CA LEU A 33 -9.62 -11.08 -2.46
C LEU A 33 -11.05 -11.46 -2.87
N ASP A 34 -11.93 -11.67 -1.89
CA ASP A 34 -13.34 -12.01 -2.12
C ASP A 34 -14.21 -10.76 -2.41
N ASP A 35 -13.67 -9.84 -3.19
CA ASP A 35 -14.33 -8.59 -3.62
C ASP A 35 -14.66 -8.60 -5.12
N GLY A 36 -14.35 -9.71 -5.80
CA GLY A 36 -14.52 -9.89 -7.23
C GLY A 36 -13.58 -9.03 -8.09
N ALA A 37 -12.55 -8.40 -7.53
CA ALA A 37 -11.54 -7.64 -8.29
C ALA A 37 -10.55 -8.54 -9.03
N GLY A 38 -10.48 -9.81 -8.63
CA GLY A 38 -9.59 -10.83 -9.18
C GLY A 38 -8.19 -10.74 -8.57
N ILE A 39 -7.16 -10.93 -9.40
CA ILE A 39 -5.77 -10.72 -8.98
C ILE A 39 -5.57 -9.24 -8.63
N SER A 40 -5.06 -8.97 -7.43
CA SER A 40 -4.54 -7.69 -6.96
C SER A 40 -3.03 -7.77 -6.79
N TYR A 41 -2.27 -6.92 -7.48
CA TYR A 41 -0.82 -7.05 -7.63
C TYR A 41 -0.05 -5.76 -7.33
N GLY A 42 1.09 -5.87 -6.67
CA GLY A 42 2.12 -4.84 -6.58
C GLY A 42 1.84 -3.68 -5.62
N ILE A 43 2.63 -2.61 -5.79
CA ILE A 43 2.72 -1.47 -4.87
C ILE A 43 1.41 -0.72 -4.63
N ASN A 44 0.47 -0.78 -5.57
CA ASN A 44 -0.83 -0.10 -5.51
C ASN A 44 -2.00 -1.08 -5.68
N GLN A 45 -1.80 -2.38 -5.50
CA GLN A 45 -2.84 -3.41 -5.68
C GLN A 45 -3.55 -3.29 -7.04
N PHE A 46 -2.77 -3.28 -8.13
CA PHE A 46 -3.29 -3.27 -9.50
C PHE A 46 -4.19 -4.47 -9.71
N THR A 47 -5.47 -4.23 -9.95
CA THR A 47 -6.48 -5.29 -10.04
C THR A 47 -6.77 -5.69 -11.47
N HIS A 48 -7.10 -6.96 -11.69
CA HIS A 48 -7.54 -7.47 -12.99
C HIS A 48 -8.83 -6.76 -13.43
N ARG A 49 -9.85 -6.71 -12.57
CA ARG A 49 -11.17 -6.13 -12.92
C ARG A 49 -11.10 -4.67 -13.35
N SER A 50 -10.18 -3.89 -12.78
CA SER A 50 -10.00 -2.47 -13.16
C SER A 50 -9.24 -2.27 -14.47
N GLY A 51 -8.63 -3.33 -15.01
CA GLY A 51 -7.70 -3.26 -16.15
C GLY A 51 -6.31 -2.71 -15.79
N SER A 52 -6.09 -2.26 -14.55
CA SER A 52 -4.78 -1.70 -14.14
C SER A 52 -3.68 -2.75 -14.10
N LEU A 53 -4.00 -4.01 -13.78
CA LEU A 53 -3.04 -5.11 -13.88
C LEU A 53 -2.58 -5.34 -15.33
N ALA A 54 -3.52 -5.28 -16.28
CA ALA A 54 -3.18 -5.41 -17.70
C ALA A 54 -2.25 -4.27 -18.15
N ALA A 55 -2.49 -3.04 -17.69
CA ALA A 55 -1.63 -1.90 -17.99
C ALA A 55 -0.18 -2.08 -17.48
N VAL A 56 -0.01 -2.62 -16.26
CA VAL A 56 1.32 -2.96 -15.72
C VAL A 56 2.01 -4.01 -16.59
N VAL A 57 1.32 -5.10 -16.90
CA VAL A 57 1.88 -6.19 -17.70
C VAL A 57 2.23 -5.71 -19.11
N ASP A 58 1.37 -4.90 -19.72
CA ASP A 58 1.63 -4.28 -21.02
C ASP A 58 2.91 -3.43 -21.01
N LYS A 59 3.10 -2.59 -20.00
CA LYS A 59 4.33 -1.78 -19.87
C LYS A 59 5.56 -2.65 -19.64
N TYR A 60 5.45 -3.69 -18.81
CA TYR A 60 6.55 -4.62 -18.55
C TYR A 60 7.00 -5.33 -19.83
N LEU A 61 6.06 -5.86 -20.61
CA LEU A 61 6.35 -6.54 -21.87
C LEU A 61 6.94 -5.57 -22.91
N LYS A 62 6.42 -4.34 -23.01
CA LYS A 62 6.97 -3.29 -23.88
C LYS A 62 8.39 -2.88 -23.47
N ALA A 63 8.71 -2.96 -22.19
CA ALA A 63 10.06 -2.75 -21.67
C ALA A 63 11.00 -3.93 -21.92
N LYS A 64 10.58 -4.95 -22.70
CA LYS A 64 11.32 -6.19 -22.98
C LYS A 64 11.70 -6.97 -21.72
N GLY A 65 10.88 -6.88 -20.67
CA GLY A 65 11.07 -7.71 -19.49
C GLY A 65 11.05 -9.20 -19.84
N VAL A 66 11.97 -9.97 -19.26
CA VAL A 66 12.19 -11.39 -19.63
C VAL A 66 11.55 -12.35 -18.62
N VAL A 67 11.71 -12.09 -17.33
CA VAL A 67 11.27 -13.00 -16.26
C VAL A 67 9.74 -13.15 -16.28
N GLY A 68 9.25 -14.36 -16.50
CA GLY A 68 7.81 -14.65 -16.57
C GLY A 68 7.08 -14.05 -17.78
N ALA A 69 7.80 -13.48 -18.76
CA ALA A 69 7.22 -12.76 -19.88
C ALA A 69 6.35 -13.63 -20.78
N ALA A 70 6.77 -14.87 -21.07
CA ALA A 70 5.99 -15.81 -21.88
C ALA A 70 4.60 -16.07 -21.28
N VAL A 71 4.56 -16.41 -19.98
CA VAL A 71 3.30 -16.62 -19.24
C VAL A 71 2.42 -15.38 -19.26
N MET A 72 3.02 -14.19 -19.07
CA MET A 72 2.28 -12.93 -19.11
C MET A 72 1.73 -12.63 -20.51
N LEU A 73 2.50 -12.90 -21.56
CA LEU A 73 2.09 -12.70 -22.95
C LEU A 73 0.93 -13.62 -23.33
N GLU A 74 1.00 -14.90 -22.97
CA GLU A 74 -0.08 -15.89 -23.17
C GLU A 74 -1.40 -15.47 -22.49
N ASN A 75 -1.31 -14.81 -21.34
CA ASN A 75 -2.49 -14.40 -20.56
C ASN A 75 -2.90 -12.94 -20.82
N LEU A 76 -2.18 -12.18 -21.65
CA LEU A 76 -2.39 -10.73 -21.81
C LEU A 76 -3.78 -10.39 -22.37
N ALA A 77 -4.26 -11.17 -23.34
CA ALA A 77 -5.60 -10.98 -23.90
C ALA A 77 -6.70 -11.16 -22.83
N LEU A 78 -6.54 -12.15 -21.95
CA LEU A 78 -7.45 -12.37 -20.82
C LEU A 78 -7.31 -11.30 -19.74
N LEU A 79 -6.10 -10.81 -19.48
CA LEU A 79 -5.87 -9.70 -18.55
C LEU A 79 -6.57 -8.41 -19.01
N ARG A 80 -6.59 -8.14 -20.32
CA ARG A 80 -7.31 -7.00 -20.92
C ARG A 80 -8.84 -7.16 -20.87
N SER A 81 -9.34 -8.39 -20.76
CA SER A 81 -10.78 -8.66 -20.61
C SER A 81 -11.18 -8.55 -19.14
N THR A 82 -12.06 -7.59 -18.81
CA THR A 82 -12.59 -7.39 -17.45
C THR A 82 -13.87 -8.19 -17.18
N SER A 83 -14.22 -9.13 -18.07
CA SER A 83 -15.40 -9.97 -17.91
C SER A 83 -15.27 -10.88 -16.68
N ALA A 84 -16.41 -11.21 -16.04
CA ALA A 84 -16.41 -12.06 -14.85
C ALA A 84 -15.75 -13.43 -15.11
N ALA A 85 -15.95 -14.00 -16.30
CA ALA A 85 -15.36 -15.26 -16.69
C ALA A 85 -13.82 -15.17 -16.82
N ALA A 86 -13.30 -14.11 -17.45
CA ALA A 86 -11.86 -13.88 -17.55
C ALA A 86 -11.23 -13.65 -16.17
N VAL A 87 -11.88 -12.83 -15.34
CA VAL A 87 -11.46 -12.54 -13.96
C VAL A 87 -11.40 -13.82 -13.12
N ALA A 88 -12.44 -14.63 -13.14
CA ALA A 88 -12.47 -15.90 -12.41
C ALA A 88 -11.36 -16.86 -12.90
N LYS A 89 -11.20 -17.00 -14.22
CA LYS A 89 -10.18 -17.88 -14.82
C LYS A 89 -8.76 -17.48 -14.40
N LEU A 90 -8.40 -16.20 -14.50
CA LEU A 90 -7.05 -15.75 -14.14
C LEU A 90 -6.83 -15.73 -12.62
N SER A 91 -7.86 -15.49 -11.82
CA SER A 91 -7.77 -15.57 -10.35
C SER A 91 -7.32 -16.96 -9.87
N ALA A 92 -7.78 -18.01 -10.55
CA ALA A 92 -7.36 -19.40 -10.30
C ALA A 92 -5.96 -19.73 -10.88
N ASN A 93 -5.43 -18.94 -11.82
CA ASN A 93 -4.17 -19.23 -12.50
C ASN A 93 -2.96 -19.01 -11.58
N THR A 94 -2.46 -20.09 -10.98
CA THR A 94 -1.29 -20.07 -10.07
C THR A 94 0.02 -19.77 -10.80
N VAL A 95 0.16 -20.20 -12.05
CA VAL A 95 1.36 -19.99 -12.87
C VAL A 95 1.56 -18.50 -13.17
N LEU A 96 0.48 -17.80 -13.58
CA LEU A 96 0.51 -16.36 -13.79
C LEU A 96 0.88 -15.61 -12.50
N LYS A 97 0.28 -15.98 -11.37
CA LYS A 97 0.60 -15.36 -10.06
C LYS A 97 2.08 -15.55 -9.69
N LYS A 98 2.65 -16.74 -9.91
CA LYS A 98 4.08 -17.00 -9.70
C LYS A 98 4.96 -16.16 -10.64
N ALA A 99 4.60 -16.07 -11.92
CA ALA A 99 5.32 -15.25 -12.90
C ALA A 99 5.33 -13.75 -12.51
N LEU A 100 4.20 -13.21 -12.04
CA LEU A 100 4.08 -11.84 -11.54
C LEU A 100 4.99 -11.59 -10.33
N ARG A 101 5.04 -12.52 -9.37
CA ARG A 101 5.94 -12.41 -8.20
C ARG A 101 7.41 -12.50 -8.60
N ALA A 102 7.75 -13.41 -9.51
CA ALA A 102 9.12 -13.56 -10.00
C ALA A 102 9.59 -12.30 -10.74
N ALA A 103 8.74 -11.71 -11.59
CA ALA A 103 9.07 -10.49 -12.31
C ALA A 103 9.25 -9.28 -11.36
N ALA A 104 8.61 -9.27 -10.19
CA ALA A 104 8.59 -8.12 -9.28
C ALA A 104 9.98 -7.69 -8.75
N VAL A 105 11.00 -8.55 -8.81
CA VAL A 105 12.37 -8.18 -8.42
C VAL A 105 13.10 -7.38 -9.48
N THR A 106 12.69 -7.52 -10.75
CA THR A 106 13.33 -6.92 -11.94
C THR A 106 13.20 -5.39 -11.96
N SER A 107 13.97 -4.73 -12.83
CA SER A 107 13.95 -3.27 -12.95
C SER A 107 12.75 -2.79 -13.76
N GLU A 108 12.48 -3.51 -14.82
CA GLU A 108 11.44 -3.31 -15.81
C GLU A 108 10.07 -3.42 -15.15
N MET A 109 9.84 -4.44 -14.32
CA MET A 109 8.56 -4.62 -13.64
C MET A 109 8.32 -3.56 -12.57
N LYS A 110 9.35 -3.23 -11.76
CA LYS A 110 9.24 -2.16 -10.77
C LYS A 110 8.91 -0.83 -11.46
N ARG A 111 9.58 -0.51 -12.56
CA ARG A 111 9.31 0.68 -13.36
C ARG A 111 7.91 0.66 -13.97
N ALA A 112 7.46 -0.48 -14.50
CA ALA A 112 6.11 -0.63 -15.04
C ALA A 112 5.04 -0.36 -13.99
N GLN A 113 5.22 -0.88 -12.77
CA GLN A 113 4.35 -0.58 -11.63
C GLN A 113 4.38 0.90 -11.25
N GLU A 114 5.57 1.49 -11.08
CA GLU A 114 5.72 2.91 -10.72
C GLU A 114 5.10 3.84 -11.76
N GLN A 115 5.34 3.59 -13.05
CA GLN A 115 4.76 4.37 -14.16
C GLN A 115 3.24 4.24 -14.20
N THR A 116 2.71 3.03 -13.99
CA THR A 116 1.25 2.81 -13.99
C THR A 116 0.61 3.50 -12.78
N ALA A 117 1.19 3.41 -11.59
CA ALA A 117 0.73 4.13 -10.41
C ALA A 117 0.77 5.65 -10.61
N PHE A 118 1.85 6.16 -11.22
CA PHE A 118 1.97 7.57 -11.57
C PHE A 118 0.86 8.01 -12.52
N GLU A 119 0.67 7.31 -13.63
CA GLU A 119 -0.29 7.69 -14.67
C GLU A 119 -1.74 7.61 -14.20
N LEU A 120 -2.12 6.56 -13.47
CA LEU A 120 -3.50 6.34 -13.05
C LEU A 120 -3.91 7.20 -11.85
N TYR A 121 -2.97 7.54 -10.97
CA TYR A 121 -3.31 8.12 -9.68
C TYR A 121 -2.63 9.47 -9.42
N LEU A 122 -1.31 9.57 -9.56
CA LEU A 122 -0.59 10.79 -9.19
C LEU A 122 -0.72 11.89 -10.25
N ARG A 123 -0.65 11.53 -11.53
CA ARG A 123 -0.79 12.48 -12.65
C ARG A 123 -2.15 13.20 -12.64
N PRO A 124 -3.30 12.52 -12.45
CA PRO A 124 -4.57 13.22 -12.29
C PRO A 124 -4.58 14.21 -11.13
N ALA A 125 -3.94 13.87 -10.00
CA ALA A 125 -3.84 14.76 -8.85
C ALA A 125 -2.98 15.99 -9.16
N LEU A 126 -1.87 15.82 -9.87
CA LEU A 126 -1.03 16.94 -10.33
C LEU A 126 -1.79 17.88 -11.27
N VAL A 127 -2.54 17.34 -12.24
CA VAL A 127 -3.37 18.13 -13.16
C VAL A 127 -4.45 18.91 -12.41
N ILE A 128 -5.06 18.32 -11.39
CA ILE A 128 -6.01 19.02 -10.51
C ILE A 128 -5.32 20.16 -9.77
N CYS A 129 -4.17 19.89 -9.14
CA CYS A 129 -3.42 20.91 -8.41
C CYS A 129 -3.02 22.07 -9.32
N GLU A 130 -2.53 21.78 -10.52
CA GLU A 130 -2.18 22.78 -11.54
C GLU A 130 -3.40 23.64 -11.91
N ARG A 131 -4.54 23.02 -12.20
CA ARG A 131 -5.79 23.73 -12.53
C ARG A 131 -6.27 24.64 -11.39
N TYR A 132 -6.04 24.22 -10.15
CA TYR A 132 -6.48 24.96 -8.97
C TYR A 132 -5.42 25.97 -8.49
N GLY A 133 -4.22 25.97 -9.07
CA GLY A 133 -3.10 26.81 -8.64
C GLY A 133 -2.45 26.35 -7.34
N PHE A 134 -2.63 25.10 -6.93
CA PHE A 134 -2.09 24.56 -5.68
C PHE A 134 -0.62 24.20 -5.81
N THR A 135 0.17 24.61 -4.82
CA THR A 135 1.63 24.45 -4.81
C THR A 135 2.16 23.81 -3.53
N GLU A 136 1.36 23.70 -2.48
CA GLU A 136 1.79 23.19 -1.19
C GLU A 136 1.82 21.65 -1.17
N PRO A 137 2.89 21.00 -0.68
CA PRO A 137 3.01 19.54 -0.62
C PRO A 137 1.83 18.84 0.09
N LEU A 138 1.29 19.45 1.14
CA LEU A 138 0.09 18.95 1.84
C LEU A 138 -1.13 18.95 0.93
N SER A 139 -1.30 19.96 0.08
CA SER A 139 -2.39 20.02 -0.90
C SER A 139 -2.28 18.88 -1.89
N LEU A 140 -1.07 18.62 -2.45
CA LEU A 140 -0.85 17.47 -3.32
C LEU A 140 -1.23 16.15 -2.63
N ALA A 141 -0.82 15.95 -1.39
CA ALA A 141 -1.14 14.73 -0.65
C ALA A 141 -2.66 14.56 -0.44
N VAL A 142 -3.37 15.64 -0.11
CA VAL A 142 -4.85 15.64 0.03
C VAL A 142 -5.53 15.28 -1.30
N ILE A 143 -5.12 15.94 -2.39
CA ILE A 143 -5.74 15.72 -3.71
C ILE A 143 -5.43 14.31 -4.22
N TYR A 144 -4.18 13.86 -4.09
CA TYR A 144 -3.76 12.52 -4.48
C TYR A 144 -4.55 11.44 -3.74
N ASP A 145 -4.66 11.56 -2.42
CA ASP A 145 -5.44 10.66 -1.60
C ASP A 145 -6.93 10.63 -2.01
N SER A 146 -7.49 11.79 -2.33
CA SER A 146 -8.88 11.93 -2.77
C SER A 146 -9.14 11.34 -4.16
N VAL A 147 -8.16 11.39 -5.06
CA VAL A 147 -8.20 10.73 -6.38
C VAL A 147 -8.13 9.22 -6.22
N VAL A 148 -7.21 8.70 -5.41
CA VAL A 148 -7.08 7.25 -5.14
C VAL A 148 -8.37 6.70 -4.51
N HIS A 149 -8.95 7.40 -3.54
CA HIS A 149 -10.23 7.03 -2.96
C HIS A 149 -11.43 7.24 -3.92
N GLY A 150 -11.27 7.97 -5.04
CA GLY A 150 -12.35 8.30 -5.97
C GLY A 150 -13.37 9.30 -5.42
N SER A 151 -12.99 10.10 -4.42
CA SER A 151 -13.89 11.05 -3.73
C SER A 151 -13.73 12.51 -4.14
N PHE A 152 -12.68 12.84 -4.90
CA PHE A 152 -12.32 14.23 -5.23
C PHE A 152 -13.50 15.06 -5.74
N PHE A 153 -14.03 14.72 -6.92
CA PHE A 153 -15.09 15.50 -7.57
C PHE A 153 -16.39 15.55 -6.78
N ARG A 154 -16.72 14.49 -6.03
CA ARG A 154 -17.93 14.46 -5.19
C ARG A 154 -17.86 15.51 -4.09
N VAL A 155 -16.72 15.57 -3.39
CA VAL A 155 -16.55 16.48 -2.25
C VAL A 155 -16.31 17.91 -2.73
N ALA A 156 -15.49 18.09 -3.76
CA ALA A 156 -15.08 19.42 -4.26
C ALA A 156 -16.26 20.30 -4.71
N ARG A 157 -17.35 19.70 -5.21
CA ARG A 157 -18.55 20.43 -5.66
C ARG A 157 -19.26 21.25 -4.58
N GLY A 158 -19.06 20.93 -3.31
CA GLY A 158 -19.69 21.65 -2.19
C GLY A 158 -18.68 22.35 -1.29
N VAL A 159 -17.52 22.71 -1.83
CA VAL A 159 -16.58 23.60 -1.16
C VAL A 159 -16.89 25.02 -1.62
N ASP A 160 -17.37 25.85 -0.69
CA ASP A 160 -17.85 27.21 -0.99
C ASP A 160 -16.71 28.25 -1.04
N VAL A 161 -15.48 27.82 -0.75
CA VAL A 161 -14.28 28.64 -0.85
C VAL A 161 -13.76 28.56 -2.29
N GLY A 162 -13.29 29.68 -2.84
CA GLY A 162 -12.63 29.71 -4.15
C GLY A 162 -11.22 29.11 -4.09
N PRO A 163 -10.73 28.41 -5.13
CA PRO A 163 -9.44 27.71 -5.10
C PRO A 163 -8.22 28.65 -5.05
N ARG A 164 -8.40 29.97 -5.24
CA ARG A 164 -7.31 30.95 -5.11
C ARG A 164 -6.73 31.02 -3.70
N ASN A 165 -7.53 30.69 -2.69
CA ASN A 165 -7.08 30.60 -1.29
C ASN A 165 -6.73 29.14 -0.97
N GLU A 166 -5.60 28.65 -1.50
CA GLU A 166 -5.21 27.22 -1.44
C GLU A 166 -5.42 26.58 -0.06
N ARG A 167 -4.86 27.18 1.00
CA ARG A 167 -4.93 26.65 2.36
C ARG A 167 -6.36 26.62 2.91
N GLU A 168 -7.14 27.66 2.62
CA GLU A 168 -8.54 27.76 3.05
C GLU A 168 -9.40 26.74 2.31
N TRP A 169 -9.21 26.62 0.99
CA TRP A 169 -9.90 25.65 0.14
C TRP A 169 -9.61 24.22 0.58
N ILE A 170 -8.34 23.86 0.77
CA ILE A 170 -7.94 22.52 1.22
C ILE A 170 -8.49 22.23 2.61
N THR A 171 -8.48 23.20 3.51
CA THR A 171 -9.07 23.04 4.85
C THR A 171 -10.58 22.78 4.77
N ALA A 172 -11.31 23.57 3.99
CA ALA A 172 -12.75 23.38 3.79
C ALA A 172 -13.06 22.02 3.12
N TYR A 173 -12.29 21.66 2.11
CA TYR A 173 -12.38 20.38 1.42
C TYR A 173 -12.18 19.19 2.37
N VAL A 174 -11.11 19.19 3.17
CA VAL A 174 -10.81 18.07 4.09
C VAL A 174 -11.87 17.97 5.19
N ARG A 175 -12.35 19.09 5.74
CA ARG A 175 -13.45 19.10 6.73
C ARG A 175 -14.72 18.51 6.14
N ARG A 176 -15.09 18.91 4.92
CA ARG A 176 -16.25 18.37 4.21
C ARG A 176 -16.10 16.87 3.95
N ARG A 177 -14.92 16.41 3.52
CA ARG A 177 -14.63 14.99 3.30
C ARG A 177 -14.74 14.18 4.59
N ASP A 178 -14.23 14.71 5.70
CA ASP A 178 -14.33 14.05 7.02
C ASP A 178 -15.78 13.92 7.48
N ALA A 179 -16.57 14.98 7.34
CA ALA A 179 -18.00 14.96 7.64
C ALA A 179 -18.77 13.97 6.75
N TRP A 180 -18.43 13.91 5.46
CA TRP A 180 -19.00 12.94 4.53
C TRP A 180 -18.62 11.50 4.89
N PHE A 181 -17.37 11.23 5.28
CA PHE A 181 -16.99 9.90 5.77
C PHE A 181 -17.75 9.52 7.05
N ALA A 182 -17.99 10.47 7.93
CA ALA A 182 -18.76 10.25 9.15
C ALA A 182 -20.23 9.89 8.87
N SER A 183 -20.82 10.41 7.79
CA SER A 183 -22.24 10.19 7.48
C SER A 183 -22.55 8.81 6.88
N TYR A 184 -21.54 7.99 6.55
CA TYR A 184 -21.72 6.64 6.01
C TYR A 184 -21.00 5.61 6.88
N PRO A 185 -21.71 4.65 7.51
CA PRO A 185 -21.09 3.67 8.42
C PRO A 185 -19.89 2.91 7.81
N ARG A 186 -19.98 2.56 6.51
CA ARG A 186 -18.90 1.88 5.78
C ARG A 186 -17.64 2.73 5.58
N LEU A 187 -17.77 4.07 5.57
CA LEU A 187 -16.67 5.02 5.39
C LEU A 187 -16.17 5.60 6.73
N ALA A 188 -16.96 5.48 7.81
CA ALA A 188 -16.57 6.04 9.11
C ALA A 188 -15.20 5.53 9.59
N LYS A 189 -14.86 4.27 9.26
CA LYS A 189 -13.56 3.66 9.58
C LYS A 189 -12.39 4.26 8.81
N THR A 190 -12.61 4.94 7.68
CA THR A 190 -11.53 5.55 6.86
C THR A 190 -11.24 7.01 7.24
N ARG A 191 -11.94 7.57 8.25
CA ARG A 191 -11.73 8.93 8.76
C ARG A 191 -10.34 9.20 9.32
N TYR A 192 -9.56 8.16 9.66
CA TYR A 192 -8.17 8.38 10.07
C TYR A 192 -7.36 9.11 8.97
N ARG A 193 -7.73 8.93 7.70
CA ARG A 193 -7.09 9.57 6.52
C ARG A 193 -7.31 11.08 6.56
N THR A 194 -8.56 11.53 6.68
CA THR A 194 -8.91 12.95 6.79
C THR A 194 -8.44 13.58 8.09
N ARG A 195 -8.50 12.84 9.20
CA ARG A 195 -7.99 13.31 10.50
C ARG A 195 -6.49 13.55 10.50
N PHE A 196 -5.72 12.72 9.80
CA PHE A 196 -4.29 12.97 9.60
C PHE A 196 -4.07 14.34 8.92
N PHE A 197 -4.77 14.61 7.81
CA PHE A 197 -4.63 15.88 7.11
C PHE A 197 -5.07 17.08 7.96
N LEU A 198 -6.19 16.97 8.67
CA LEU A 198 -6.63 18.00 9.62
C LEU A 198 -5.58 18.25 10.72
N GLY A 199 -4.91 17.20 11.19
CA GLY A 199 -3.80 17.31 12.13
C GLY A 199 -2.62 18.09 11.55
N GLN A 200 -2.22 17.81 10.30
CA GLN A 200 -1.14 18.56 9.63
C GLN A 200 -1.51 20.03 9.39
N ILE A 201 -2.78 20.30 9.05
CA ILE A 201 -3.32 21.66 8.90
C ILE A 201 -3.27 22.41 10.23
N ALA A 202 -3.67 21.77 11.33
CA ALA A 202 -3.71 22.38 12.66
C ALA A 202 -2.34 22.83 13.16
N ILE A 203 -1.28 22.12 12.78
CA ILE A 203 0.12 22.46 13.11
C ILE A 203 0.83 23.25 11.99
N ALA A 204 0.08 23.75 11.00
CA ALA A 204 0.59 24.50 9.84
C ALA A 204 1.69 23.80 9.03
N ASN A 205 1.72 22.46 9.00
CA ASN A 205 2.73 21.69 8.27
C ASN A 205 2.41 21.54 6.77
N TRP A 206 2.23 22.66 6.07
CA TRP A 206 1.86 22.70 4.64
C TRP A 206 2.95 22.14 3.71
N ALA A 207 4.22 22.30 4.10
CA ALA A 207 5.38 21.76 3.39
C ALA A 207 5.63 20.26 3.65
N LEU A 208 4.84 19.63 4.53
CA LEU A 208 5.08 18.26 5.01
C LEU A 208 6.53 18.06 5.47
N ASN A 209 7.01 18.95 6.34
CA ASN A 209 8.32 18.88 6.95
C ASN A 209 8.41 17.62 7.80
N THR A 210 9.45 16.82 7.55
CA THR A 210 9.74 15.61 8.32
C THR A 210 10.44 15.97 9.64
N PRO A 211 10.23 15.20 10.71
CA PRO A 211 9.43 13.98 10.75
C PRO A 211 7.94 14.24 10.99
N PHE A 212 7.09 13.37 10.44
CA PHE A 212 5.66 13.34 10.76
C PHE A 212 5.16 11.90 10.85
N ALA A 213 4.10 11.68 11.62
CA ALA A 213 3.52 10.36 11.83
C ALA A 213 2.22 10.20 11.03
N VAL A 214 2.13 9.14 10.24
CA VAL A 214 0.94 8.75 9.46
C VAL A 214 0.47 7.42 10.01
N ASN A 215 -0.71 7.35 10.62
CA ASN A 215 -1.30 6.09 11.13
C ASN A 215 -0.31 5.19 11.93
N GLY A 216 0.49 5.80 12.82
CA GLY A 216 1.50 5.09 13.62
C GLY A 216 2.87 4.87 12.95
N VAL A 217 3.00 5.14 11.65
CA VAL A 217 4.27 5.07 10.90
C VAL A 217 4.96 6.43 10.92
N ARG A 218 6.19 6.49 11.43
CA ARG A 218 7.00 7.72 11.45
C ARG A 218 7.77 7.86 10.14
N LEU A 219 7.48 8.89 9.36
CA LEU A 219 8.20 9.22 8.13
C LEU A 219 9.31 10.23 8.43
N THR A 220 10.53 9.95 7.97
CA THR A 220 11.73 10.77 8.21
C THR A 220 12.38 11.21 6.90
N GLY A 221 13.20 12.27 6.94
CA GLY A 221 13.94 12.75 5.77
C GLY A 221 14.84 11.67 5.14
N GLN A 222 15.56 10.93 5.98
CA GLN A 222 16.45 9.83 5.59
C GLN A 222 15.73 8.76 4.76
N MET A 223 14.47 8.43 5.09
CA MET A 223 13.70 7.44 4.33
C MET A 223 13.49 7.89 2.87
N PHE A 224 13.19 9.17 2.65
CA PHE A 224 13.01 9.73 1.31
C PHE A 224 14.33 9.88 0.56
N GLU A 225 15.41 10.20 1.26
CA GLU A 225 16.76 10.29 0.70
C GLU A 225 17.28 8.91 0.25
N HIS A 226 17.11 7.88 1.07
CA HIS A 226 17.46 6.51 0.71
C HIS A 226 16.67 6.01 -0.50
N GLN A 227 15.38 6.34 -0.56
CA GLN A 227 14.54 5.98 -1.70
C GLN A 227 14.97 6.73 -2.98
N ALA A 228 15.30 8.02 -2.88
CA ALA A 228 15.82 8.79 -3.99
C ALA A 228 17.18 8.25 -4.49
N ALA A 229 18.08 7.91 -3.57
CA ALA A 229 19.39 7.32 -3.91
C ALA A 229 19.27 5.93 -4.53
N ALA A 230 18.30 5.12 -4.11
CA ALA A 230 18.00 3.82 -4.72
C ALA A 230 17.47 3.96 -6.16
N ARG A 231 16.72 5.03 -6.46
CA ARG A 231 16.27 5.36 -7.82
C ARG A 231 17.39 5.94 -8.68
N GLY A 232 18.24 6.79 -8.11
CA GLY A 232 19.37 7.43 -8.83
C GLY A 232 20.41 6.42 -9.30
N ARG A 233 20.90 5.55 -8.42
CA ARG A 233 21.89 4.51 -8.77
C ARG A 233 21.41 3.59 -9.90
N ARG A 234 20.11 3.31 -9.92
CA ARG A 234 19.50 2.45 -10.95
C ARG A 234 19.44 3.09 -12.34
N GLY A 235 19.34 4.43 -12.41
CA GLY A 235 19.35 5.17 -13.68
C GLY A 235 20.74 5.28 -14.31
N GLU A 236 21.80 5.14 -13.53
CA GLU A 236 23.19 5.15 -13.99
C GLU A 236 23.60 3.79 -14.56
N ASP A 237 23.23 2.69 -13.90
CA ASP A 237 23.46 1.32 -14.38
C ASP A 237 22.80 1.07 -15.75
N GLU A 238 21.61 1.65 -16.00
CA GLU A 238 20.90 1.55 -17.29
C GLU A 238 21.54 2.39 -18.41
N LYS A 239 22.16 3.54 -18.09
CA LYS A 239 22.88 4.35 -19.08
C LYS A 239 24.18 3.67 -19.52
N GLY A 240 24.85 2.96 -18.62
CA GLY A 240 26.05 2.16 -18.95
C GLY A 240 25.76 0.99 -19.89
N SER A 241 24.59 0.35 -19.75
CA SER A 241 24.18 -0.77 -20.61
C SER A 241 23.80 -0.31 -22.04
N ARG A 242 23.17 0.86 -22.19
CA ARG A 242 22.83 1.41 -23.52
C ARG A 242 24.02 1.96 -24.30
N GLY A 243 25.12 2.34 -23.64
CA GLY A 243 26.32 2.88 -24.30
C GLY A 243 27.17 1.83 -25.02
N ALA A 244 26.97 0.53 -24.73
CA ALA A 244 27.76 -0.55 -25.33
C ALA A 244 27.11 -1.17 -26.59
N GLU A 245 25.82 -0.92 -26.86
CA GLU A 245 25.10 -1.48 -28.03
C GLU A 245 25.15 -0.58 -29.28
N GLU A 246 25.70 0.64 -29.20
CA GLU A 246 25.69 1.59 -30.33
C GLU A 246 26.97 1.60 -31.20
N LEU A 247 27.85 0.59 -31.06
CA LEU A 247 29.05 0.46 -31.89
C LEU A 247 29.24 -0.96 -32.45
N SER A 248 28.21 -1.51 -33.10
CA SER A 248 28.41 -2.59 -34.08
C SER A 248 27.17 -2.74 -34.96
N THR A 249 27.06 -1.92 -36.00
CA THR A 249 26.14 -2.18 -37.12
C THR A 249 26.73 -1.61 -38.39
N ALA A 250 27.56 -2.42 -39.06
CA ALA A 250 27.86 -2.24 -40.48
C ALA A 250 28.47 -3.52 -41.07
N THR A 251 27.66 -4.48 -41.52
CA THR A 251 27.89 -5.18 -42.80
C THR A 251 26.62 -5.90 -43.28
N VAL A 252 26.54 -6.07 -44.60
CA VAL A 252 25.37 -6.21 -45.46
C VAL A 252 25.41 -7.56 -46.21
N PHE A 253 24.32 -8.35 -46.14
CA PHE A 253 23.77 -9.43 -47.05
C PHE A 253 24.66 -10.61 -47.53
N PRO A 254 24.13 -11.69 -48.20
CA PRO A 254 22.86 -12.45 -48.08
C PRO A 254 23.00 -14.01 -48.18
N GLY A 255 21.92 -14.76 -47.88
CA GLY A 255 21.57 -16.05 -48.53
C GLY A 255 21.84 -17.40 -47.80
N ALA A 256 20.96 -18.38 -48.11
CA ALA A 256 21.05 -19.85 -47.94
C ALA A 256 20.36 -20.55 -46.73
N GLU A 257 19.29 -21.27 -47.09
CA GLU A 257 18.82 -22.63 -46.72
C GLU A 257 19.04 -23.24 -45.31
N THR A 258 17.89 -23.71 -44.78
CA THR A 258 17.58 -24.96 -44.05
C THR A 258 18.70 -25.70 -43.30
N SER A 259 18.53 -25.85 -41.97
CA SER A 259 18.77 -27.11 -41.24
C SER A 259 18.18 -27.06 -39.83
N ALA A 260 17.58 -28.17 -39.42
CA ALA A 260 16.89 -28.40 -38.17
C ALA A 260 17.83 -28.88 -37.03
N ILE A 261 17.23 -28.97 -35.82
CA ILE A 261 17.59 -29.80 -34.63
C ILE A 261 18.41 -29.08 -33.52
N PRO A 262 18.26 -29.35 -32.19
CA PRO A 262 17.17 -29.99 -31.41
C PRO A 262 16.63 -29.13 -30.23
N ALA A 263 15.48 -29.56 -29.70
CA ALA A 263 15.00 -29.21 -28.36
C ALA A 263 15.79 -29.96 -27.26
N ALA A 264 16.19 -29.28 -26.18
CA ALA A 264 16.71 -29.91 -24.96
C ALA A 264 16.64 -28.95 -23.73
N PRO A 265 16.69 -29.49 -22.49
CA PRO A 265 15.96 -29.01 -21.32
C PRO A 265 16.82 -28.12 -20.41
N ILE A 266 16.54 -26.82 -20.37
CA ILE A 266 17.23 -25.88 -19.46
C ILE A 266 16.26 -25.14 -18.54
N VAL A 267 14.97 -25.09 -18.88
CA VAL A 267 13.97 -24.27 -18.17
C VAL A 267 13.53 -24.88 -16.84
N GLU A 268 13.61 -26.20 -16.67
CA GLU A 268 13.08 -26.88 -15.47
C GLU A 268 14.04 -26.76 -14.27
N ASN A 269 15.35 -26.80 -14.50
CA ASN A 269 16.36 -26.75 -13.43
C ASN A 269 16.56 -25.34 -12.82
N VAL A 270 16.28 -24.28 -13.58
CA VAL A 270 16.38 -22.89 -13.07
C VAL A 270 15.16 -22.54 -12.20
N LEU A 271 13.99 -23.13 -12.50
CA LEU A 271 12.76 -22.90 -11.75
C LEU A 271 12.76 -23.64 -10.40
N THR A 272 13.31 -24.86 -10.35
CA THR A 272 13.42 -25.67 -9.13
C THR A 272 14.41 -25.05 -8.14
N THR A 273 15.60 -24.65 -8.61
CA THR A 273 16.63 -24.01 -7.77
C THR A 273 16.18 -22.68 -7.15
N ALA A 274 15.31 -21.93 -7.85
CA ALA A 274 14.72 -20.70 -7.31
C ALA A 274 13.64 -21.01 -6.26
N THR A 275 12.83 -22.05 -6.48
CA THR A 275 11.73 -22.45 -5.58
C THR A 275 12.26 -22.93 -4.22
N GLU A 276 13.34 -23.71 -4.21
CA GLU A 276 13.98 -24.21 -2.98
C GLU A 276 14.55 -23.10 -2.09
N LYS A 277 15.07 -22.02 -2.70
CA LYS A 277 15.56 -20.84 -1.95
C LYS A 277 14.41 -19.99 -1.37
N PHE A 278 13.22 -20.03 -1.97
CA PHE A 278 12.04 -19.33 -1.46
C PHE A 278 11.41 -20.07 -0.26
N ASP A 279 11.33 -21.41 -0.32
CA ASP A 279 10.78 -22.21 0.79
C ASP A 279 11.67 -22.11 2.05
N ALA A 280 12.99 -22.02 1.86
CA ALA A 280 13.93 -21.76 2.95
C ALA A 280 13.69 -20.40 3.63
N VAL A 281 13.37 -19.36 2.87
CA VAL A 281 13.07 -18.01 3.38
C VAL A 281 11.68 -17.95 4.03
N GLU A 282 10.70 -18.67 3.51
CA GLU A 282 9.35 -18.75 4.10
C GLU A 282 9.35 -19.41 5.48
N SER A 283 10.21 -20.41 5.70
CA SER A 283 10.40 -21.07 7.02
C SER A 283 11.01 -20.13 8.08
N VAL A 284 11.94 -19.27 7.66
CA VAL A 284 12.58 -18.27 8.54
C VAL A 284 11.61 -17.13 8.85
N VAL A 285 10.81 -16.70 7.86
CA VAL A 285 9.82 -15.63 8.01
C VAL A 285 8.64 -16.08 8.88
N THR A 286 8.16 -17.32 8.77
CA THR A 286 7.11 -17.87 9.65
C THR A 286 7.59 -18.06 11.09
N GLY A 287 8.88 -18.36 11.31
CA GLY A 287 9.49 -18.36 12.63
C GLY A 287 9.55 -16.96 13.28
N VAL A 288 9.76 -15.91 12.48
CA VAL A 288 9.82 -14.52 12.94
C VAL A 288 8.42 -13.92 13.17
N THR A 289 7.42 -14.27 12.37
CA THR A 289 6.03 -13.79 12.57
C THR A 289 5.40 -14.36 13.85
N ARG A 290 5.70 -15.61 14.23
CA ARG A 290 5.27 -16.15 15.54
C ARG A 290 5.89 -15.41 16.74
N ARG A 291 7.14 -14.92 16.63
CA ARG A 291 7.77 -14.09 17.67
C ARG A 291 7.22 -12.66 17.71
N ALA A 292 6.78 -12.10 16.59
CA ALA A 292 6.18 -10.76 16.56
C ALA A 292 4.78 -10.71 17.21
N ASP A 293 4.00 -11.78 17.05
CA ASP A 293 2.67 -11.86 17.67
C ASP A 293 2.72 -12.08 19.19
N SER A 294 3.75 -12.77 19.71
CA SER A 294 3.96 -12.87 21.17
C SER A 294 4.35 -11.52 21.80
N VAL A 295 4.98 -10.63 21.02
CA VAL A 295 5.34 -9.27 21.46
C VAL A 295 4.14 -8.31 21.40
N ARG A 296 3.25 -8.44 20.40
CA ARG A 296 1.99 -7.65 20.33
C ARG A 296 1.05 -7.89 21.51
N SER A 297 1.00 -9.13 22.00
CA SER A 297 0.19 -9.53 23.16
C SER A 297 0.61 -8.77 24.44
N MET A 298 1.91 -8.63 24.68
CA MET A 298 2.43 -7.88 25.84
C MET A 298 2.20 -6.37 25.73
N TRP A 299 2.31 -5.79 24.53
CA TRP A 299 2.11 -4.34 24.33
C TRP A 299 0.64 -3.90 24.46
N ALA A 300 -0.32 -4.76 24.16
CA ALA A 300 -1.74 -4.46 24.38
C ALA A 300 -2.08 -4.32 25.88
N THR A 301 -1.41 -5.10 26.74
CA THR A 301 -1.60 -5.03 28.19
C THR A 301 -0.89 -3.83 28.80
N VAL A 302 0.33 -3.51 28.36
CA VAL A 302 1.11 -2.36 28.88
C VAL A 302 0.55 -1.00 28.37
N GLY A 303 0.09 -0.94 27.11
CA GLY A 303 -0.52 0.27 26.54
C GLY A 303 -1.84 0.66 27.21
N GLY A 304 -2.62 -0.32 27.67
CA GLY A 304 -3.83 -0.10 28.46
C GLY A 304 -3.55 0.59 29.80
N SER A 305 -2.48 0.19 30.49
CA SER A 305 -2.08 0.76 31.78
C SER A 305 -1.54 2.20 31.66
N ILE A 306 -0.79 2.49 30.59
CA ILE A 306 -0.27 3.85 30.32
C ILE A 306 -1.41 4.81 29.96
N GLY A 307 -2.38 4.37 29.15
CA GLY A 307 -3.57 5.16 28.84
C GLY A 307 -4.41 5.49 30.08
N GLN A 308 -4.56 4.54 31.01
CA GLN A 308 -5.27 4.76 32.27
C GLN A 308 -4.54 5.74 33.19
N ALA A 309 -3.21 5.71 33.25
CA ALA A 309 -2.42 6.68 34.01
C ALA A 309 -2.52 8.11 33.44
N VAL A 310 -2.58 8.25 32.11
CA VAL A 310 -2.75 9.57 31.44
C VAL A 310 -4.13 10.15 31.72
N TRP A 311 -5.21 9.34 31.72
CA TRP A 311 -6.55 9.80 32.09
C TRP A 311 -6.68 10.12 33.58
N ALA A 312 -5.97 9.38 34.45
CA ALA A 312 -5.90 9.69 35.89
C ALA A 312 -5.29 11.08 36.15
N VAL A 313 -4.20 11.40 35.45
CA VAL A 313 -3.55 12.72 35.53
C VAL A 313 -4.45 13.81 34.96
N PHE A 314 -5.13 13.57 33.82
CA PHE A 314 -5.99 14.58 33.18
C PHE A 314 -7.22 14.91 34.03
N GLY A 315 -7.85 13.92 34.67
CA GLY A 315 -8.99 14.17 35.56
C GLY A 315 -8.60 14.84 36.89
N PHE A 316 -7.34 14.69 37.35
CA PHE A 316 -6.79 15.42 38.51
C PHE A 316 -6.64 16.92 38.23
N PHE A 317 -6.22 17.28 37.02
CA PHE A 317 -6.13 18.69 36.59
C PHE A 317 -7.47 19.32 36.17
N ALA A 318 -8.49 18.51 35.91
CA ALA A 318 -9.84 18.97 35.52
C ALA A 318 -10.79 19.24 36.71
N GLY A 319 -10.34 19.11 37.96
CA GLY A 319 -11.13 19.48 39.14
C GLY A 319 -12.36 18.61 39.42
N LEU A 320 -12.36 17.35 38.95
CA LEU A 320 -13.49 16.45 39.14
C LEU A 320 -13.67 16.04 40.63
N PRO A 321 -14.91 16.03 41.17
CA PRO A 321 -15.17 15.66 42.56
C PRO A 321 -14.69 14.24 42.90
N ARG A 322 -14.22 14.01 44.13
CA ARG A 322 -13.68 12.71 44.60
C ARG A 322 -14.69 11.57 44.48
N GLU A 323 -15.95 11.88 44.58
CA GLU A 323 -17.10 10.97 44.48
C GLU A 323 -17.13 10.31 43.10
N VAL A 324 -16.85 11.07 42.03
CA VAL A 324 -16.81 10.56 40.65
C VAL A 324 -15.69 9.54 40.47
N TRP A 325 -14.53 9.75 41.10
CA TRP A 325 -13.41 8.81 41.07
C TRP A 325 -13.73 7.49 41.76
N ILE A 326 -14.37 7.54 42.93
CA ILE A 326 -14.78 6.35 43.65
C ILE A 326 -15.80 5.55 42.83
N THR A 327 -16.79 6.23 42.22
CA THR A 327 -17.78 5.58 41.35
C THR A 327 -17.13 4.92 40.14
N VAL A 328 -16.21 5.60 39.45
CA VAL A 328 -15.50 5.05 38.29
C VAL A 328 -14.62 3.86 38.69
N ALA A 329 -13.90 3.95 39.82
CA ALA A 329 -13.07 2.86 40.33
C ALA A 329 -13.89 1.62 40.69
N VAL A 330 -15.06 1.79 41.32
CA VAL A 330 -15.98 0.70 41.64
C VAL A 330 -16.52 0.06 40.37
N ILE A 331 -16.96 0.84 39.38
CA ILE A 331 -17.44 0.32 38.10
C ILE A 331 -16.35 -0.47 37.38
N ALA A 332 -15.12 0.07 37.32
CA ALA A 332 -13.98 -0.60 36.71
C ALA A 332 -13.65 -1.91 37.43
N GLY A 333 -13.67 -1.93 38.77
CA GLY A 333 -13.48 -3.13 39.57
C GLY A 333 -14.54 -4.20 39.28
N CYS A 334 -15.82 -3.82 39.23
CA CYS A 334 -16.93 -4.72 38.88
C CYS A 334 -16.78 -5.31 37.47
N LEU A 335 -16.41 -4.49 36.48
CA LEU A 335 -16.17 -4.96 35.10
C LEU A 335 -14.98 -5.93 35.01
N MET A 336 -13.92 -5.68 35.78
CA MET A 336 -12.76 -6.56 35.83
C MET A 336 -13.11 -7.92 36.46
N ILE A 337 -13.87 -7.92 37.55
CA ILE A 337 -14.37 -9.16 38.18
C ILE A 337 -15.26 -9.94 37.20
N PHE A 338 -16.17 -9.26 36.50
CA PHE A 338 -17.02 -9.89 35.49
C PHE A 338 -16.23 -10.50 34.33
N TYR A 339 -15.19 -9.78 33.86
CA TYR A 339 -14.30 -10.28 32.82
C TYR A 339 -13.54 -11.54 33.25
N LEU A 340 -12.98 -11.55 34.48
CA LEU A 340 -12.29 -12.70 35.04
C LEU A 340 -13.22 -13.90 35.21
N TYR A 341 -14.44 -13.67 35.73
CA TYR A 341 -15.47 -14.71 35.82
C TYR A 341 -15.77 -15.32 34.46
N ARG A 342 -15.97 -14.48 33.43
CA ARG A 342 -16.23 -14.95 32.06
C ARG A 342 -15.07 -15.77 31.49
N GLN A 343 -13.82 -15.39 31.75
CA GLN A 343 -12.65 -16.14 31.30
C GLN A 343 -12.55 -17.51 31.97
N ILE A 344 -12.83 -17.60 33.28
CA ILE A 344 -12.84 -18.87 34.02
C ILE A 344 -13.95 -19.79 33.49
N VAL A 345 -15.15 -19.27 33.24
CA VAL A 345 -16.27 -20.05 32.69
C VAL A 345 -15.95 -20.57 31.29
N LEU A 346 -15.40 -19.72 30.42
CA LEU A 346 -14.99 -20.14 29.07
C LEU A 346 -13.84 -21.15 29.08
N GLY A 347 -12.92 -21.04 30.04
CA GLY A 347 -11.87 -22.04 30.28
C GLY A 347 -12.43 -23.40 30.62
N LYS A 348 -13.36 -23.46 31.59
CA LYS A 348 -14.03 -24.72 31.98
C LYS A 348 -14.82 -25.36 30.83
N ILE A 349 -15.48 -24.56 29.99
CA ILE A 349 -16.21 -25.08 28.82
C ILE A 349 -15.25 -25.71 27.80
N ARG A 350 -14.09 -25.09 27.56
CA ARG A 350 -13.06 -25.63 26.65
C ARG A 350 -12.44 -26.93 27.16
N GLU A 351 -12.17 -27.02 28.47
CA GLU A 351 -11.65 -28.24 29.09
C GLU A 351 -12.66 -29.39 29.02
N THR A 352 -13.96 -29.09 29.11
CA THR A 352 -15.04 -30.08 29.02
C THR A 352 -15.25 -30.56 27.57
N ALA A 353 -15.17 -29.64 26.60
CA ALA A 353 -15.29 -29.95 25.17
C ALA A 353 -14.08 -30.72 24.61
N GLY A 354 -12.88 -30.51 25.17
CA GLY A 354 -11.66 -31.21 24.75
C GLY A 354 -11.56 -32.66 25.24
N ARG A 355 -12.34 -33.06 26.25
CA ARG A 355 -12.34 -34.44 26.81
C ARG A 355 -13.39 -35.37 26.19
N SER A 356 -14.21 -34.88 25.26
CA SER A 356 -15.35 -35.61 24.68
C SER A 356 -15.20 -35.97 23.19
N SER A 357 -13.97 -35.91 22.64
CA SER A 357 -13.66 -36.50 21.34
C SER A 357 -12.92 -37.83 21.54
N PRO A 358 -13.48 -38.97 21.11
CA PRO A 358 -12.84 -40.29 21.22
C PRO A 358 -11.61 -40.45 20.31
#